data_AF-A0A2L2NHL3-F1
#
_entry.id   AF-A0A2L2NHL3-F1
#
_cell.length_a   1.000
_cell.length_b   1.000
_cell.length_c   1.000
_cell.angle_alpha   90.00
_cell.angle_beta   90.00
_cell.angle_gamma   90.00
#
_symmetry.space_group_name_H-M   'P 1'
#
loop_
_entity.id
_entity.type
_entity.pdbx_description
1 polymer ?
#
loop_
_entity_poly.entity_id
_entity_poly.type
_entity_poly.pdbx_seq_one_letter_code
_entity_poly.pdbx_strand_id
1 'polypeptide(L)'
;MSQKLKEQVDQLFEATKGLQSLEEIKPHCENFNEWINQNTSYSIKSLGTVLSRAGFYKKFKSLPLEQGKNAESVPKHDAQGNVTGNELKHYVLLLCGLDKKDWEERNETTRVSDRLMTAGENGNTGIEIDPETYLEVTSNLLASEDPHELAVGLIAATGRRPHEILVRGKFTPIEKESYQVNFEGQGKKRGEKPVFKISTLFPASYIIERLNHLRKEPSTKSLLKEAANEFPTDVAAQNKAIEDKRGNSLRRVVQEYFGGKGDKTPILNFRNGQEQNDCKALRAACACLVTERDCTGSTGAKLYFAACFLGHITPGEKISDSDLKHITTTLGYSDYYTTQPVGYPDAPSKEKLSNVRVTSSDLEAIRHLQEQLNLVNQQSVINQLIESFNNRLDTAKQLQSAGQKIAQLETQVKQLQETNNQLEQANNQLQEANKMINVTKADVSVTQDNQPIVNVDDLQGMIQKMVDEAVAKALQGKTTVTTTAIPAKVAPIKEEIDWQAKTDTEVWGSKTASAALEKIRRSYQAICLYNDTVATGNGDRLAITNQALRDLSGCNGLLVRDWIEAHKDEIISHNAKFGMENKKDPSNPASYANKGKDTDKILLLINDEFLSGEAFKAGRN
;
A
#
# COMPACT_ATOMS: atom_id res chain seq x y z
N MET A 1 -3.66 0.57 -29.65
CA MET A 1 -5.05 0.05 -29.83
C MET A 1 -6.08 1.15 -30.16
N SER A 2 -6.09 2.32 -29.52
CA SER A 2 -7.08 3.38 -29.80
C SER A 2 -7.14 3.85 -31.26
N GLN A 3 -6.04 3.74 -32.01
CA GLN A 3 -5.97 4.18 -33.41
C GLN A 3 -6.64 3.18 -34.37
N LYS A 4 -6.43 1.87 -34.19
CA LYS A 4 -7.12 0.83 -34.97
C LYS A 4 -8.63 0.89 -34.80
N LEU A 5 -9.13 1.12 -33.58
CA LEU A 5 -10.57 1.31 -33.38
C LEU A 5 -11.08 2.57 -34.10
N LYS A 6 -10.32 3.67 -34.06
CA LYS A 6 -10.69 4.90 -34.77
C LYS A 6 -10.78 4.65 -36.28
N GLU A 7 -9.80 3.93 -36.84
CA GLU A 7 -9.81 3.52 -38.26
C GLU A 7 -11.02 2.64 -38.59
N GLN A 8 -11.37 1.68 -37.74
CA GLN A 8 -12.57 0.84 -37.95
C GLN A 8 -13.88 1.64 -37.84
N VAL A 9 -13.95 2.60 -36.91
CA VAL A 9 -15.09 3.53 -36.82
C VAL A 9 -15.17 4.41 -38.07
N ASP A 10 -14.03 4.86 -38.60
CA ASP A 10 -13.96 5.63 -39.84
C ASP A 10 -14.39 4.78 -41.04
N GLN A 11 -13.95 3.51 -41.13
CA GLN A 11 -14.38 2.57 -42.17
C GLN A 11 -15.88 2.30 -42.13
N LEU A 12 -16.42 2.03 -40.95
CA LEU A 12 -17.86 1.84 -40.76
C LEU A 12 -18.65 3.09 -41.17
N PHE A 13 -18.18 4.28 -40.77
CA PHE A 13 -18.82 5.54 -41.13
C PHE A 13 -18.81 5.76 -42.64
N GLU A 14 -17.68 5.59 -43.31
CA GLU A 14 -17.58 5.76 -44.76
C GLU A 14 -18.44 4.76 -45.53
N ALA A 15 -18.52 3.50 -45.05
CA ALA A 15 -19.34 2.47 -45.66
C ALA A 15 -20.85 2.72 -45.51
N THR A 16 -21.28 3.38 -44.43
CA THR A 16 -22.71 3.48 -44.08
C THR A 16 -23.31 4.88 -44.23
N LYS A 17 -22.51 5.94 -44.32
CA LYS A 17 -22.99 7.34 -44.33
C LYS A 17 -23.97 7.68 -45.47
N GLY A 18 -23.90 6.95 -46.59
CA GLY A 18 -24.74 7.16 -47.76
C GLY A 18 -25.89 6.16 -47.91
N LEU A 19 -25.93 5.12 -47.09
CA LEU A 19 -26.93 4.05 -47.18
C LEU A 19 -28.27 4.52 -46.63
N GLN A 20 -29.36 4.03 -47.22
CA GLN A 20 -30.73 4.52 -46.96
C GLN A 20 -31.71 3.40 -46.61
N SER A 21 -31.22 2.20 -46.28
CA SER A 21 -32.04 1.10 -45.79
C SER A 21 -31.35 0.34 -44.66
N LEU A 22 -32.16 -0.28 -43.79
CA LEU A 22 -31.69 -1.13 -42.71
C LEU A 22 -30.93 -2.35 -43.27
N GLU A 23 -31.44 -2.92 -44.36
CA GLU A 23 -30.92 -4.10 -45.02
C GLU A 23 -29.50 -3.88 -45.56
N GLU A 24 -29.22 -2.68 -46.08
CA GLU A 24 -27.88 -2.31 -46.53
C GLU A 24 -26.94 -2.01 -45.36
N ILE A 25 -27.44 -1.38 -44.29
CA ILE A 25 -26.61 -0.96 -43.14
C ILE A 25 -26.24 -2.15 -42.24
N LYS A 26 -27.15 -3.11 -42.06
CA LYS A 26 -27.03 -4.19 -41.06
C LYS A 26 -25.77 -5.05 -41.23
N PRO A 27 -25.39 -5.52 -42.44
CA PRO A 27 -24.17 -6.33 -42.61
C PRO A 27 -22.90 -5.60 -42.18
N HIS A 28 -22.82 -4.29 -42.39
CA HIS A 28 -21.68 -3.48 -41.94
C HIS A 28 -21.60 -3.39 -40.42
N CYS A 29 -22.76 -3.29 -39.74
CA CYS A 29 -22.83 -3.30 -38.29
C CYS A 29 -22.42 -4.65 -37.68
N GLU A 30 -22.88 -5.75 -38.28
CA GLU A 30 -22.54 -7.10 -37.84
C GLU A 30 -21.03 -7.36 -37.96
N ASN A 31 -20.44 -7.02 -39.12
CA ASN A 31 -18.99 -7.12 -39.32
C ASN A 31 -18.20 -6.28 -38.32
N PHE A 32 -18.67 -5.07 -38.01
CA PHE A 32 -18.01 -4.21 -37.03
C PHE A 32 -18.09 -4.77 -35.60
N ASN A 33 -19.26 -5.31 -35.19
CA ASN A 33 -19.41 -5.94 -33.89
C ASN A 33 -18.60 -7.24 -33.77
N GLU A 34 -18.57 -8.06 -34.82
CA GLU A 34 -17.71 -9.25 -34.88
C GLU A 34 -16.24 -8.87 -34.74
N TRP A 35 -15.81 -7.83 -35.45
CA TRP A 35 -14.46 -7.31 -35.32
C TRP A 35 -14.16 -6.84 -33.89
N ILE A 36 -15.06 -6.08 -33.26
CA ILE A 36 -14.91 -5.65 -31.86
C ILE A 36 -14.73 -6.86 -30.96
N ASN A 37 -15.57 -7.88 -31.09
CA ASN A 37 -15.57 -9.05 -30.21
C ASN A 37 -14.34 -9.94 -30.42
N GLN A 38 -13.82 -10.05 -31.64
CA GLN A 38 -12.68 -10.92 -31.96
C GLN A 38 -11.33 -10.23 -31.83
N ASN A 39 -11.24 -8.93 -32.12
CA ASN A 39 -9.97 -8.21 -32.26
C ASN A 39 -9.70 -7.23 -31.11
N THR A 40 -10.62 -7.12 -30.15
CA THR A 40 -10.45 -6.26 -28.99
C THR A 40 -10.75 -7.01 -27.69
N SER A 41 -10.19 -6.51 -26.59
CA SER A 41 -10.46 -7.00 -25.24
C SER A 41 -11.34 -6.02 -24.45
N TYR A 42 -12.16 -5.21 -25.14
CA TYR A 42 -12.97 -4.20 -24.49
C TYR A 42 -14.15 -4.85 -23.76
N SER A 43 -14.21 -4.67 -22.44
CA SER A 43 -15.38 -5.05 -21.67
C SER A 43 -16.57 -4.14 -21.99
N ILE A 44 -17.80 -4.63 -21.77
CA ILE A 44 -19.05 -3.85 -21.82
C ILE A 44 -18.92 -2.54 -21.01
N LYS A 45 -18.29 -2.62 -19.83
CA LYS A 45 -17.99 -1.48 -18.95
C LYS A 45 -17.06 -0.43 -19.55
N SER A 46 -16.26 -0.75 -20.56
CA SER A 46 -15.32 0.20 -21.20
C SER A 46 -15.74 0.61 -22.60
N LEU A 47 -16.41 -0.28 -23.35
CA LEU A 47 -16.66 -0.16 -24.79
C LEU A 47 -17.33 1.16 -25.18
N GLY A 48 -18.40 1.58 -24.51
CA GLY A 48 -19.07 2.85 -24.79
C GLY A 48 -18.16 4.08 -24.64
N THR A 49 -17.22 4.05 -23.68
CA THR A 49 -16.23 5.13 -23.52
C THR A 49 -15.21 5.11 -24.65
N VAL A 50 -14.74 3.93 -25.06
CA VAL A 50 -13.75 3.82 -26.14
C VAL A 50 -14.37 4.20 -27.50
N LEU A 51 -15.61 3.79 -27.78
CA LEU A 51 -16.36 4.21 -28.97
C LEU A 51 -16.57 5.73 -29.01
N SER A 52 -16.94 6.33 -27.88
CA SER A 52 -17.07 7.79 -27.76
C SER A 52 -15.75 8.50 -28.05
N ARG A 53 -14.63 8.00 -27.51
CA ARG A 53 -13.28 8.53 -27.78
C ARG A 53 -12.86 8.40 -29.25
N ALA A 54 -13.29 7.34 -29.93
CA ALA A 54 -13.09 7.16 -31.37
C ALA A 54 -14.00 8.06 -32.23
N GLY A 55 -14.92 8.82 -31.61
CA GLY A 55 -15.82 9.73 -32.32
C GLY A 55 -17.06 9.06 -32.92
N PHE A 56 -17.31 7.79 -32.61
CA PHE A 56 -18.41 6.98 -33.14
C PHE A 56 -19.76 7.70 -33.04
N TYR A 57 -20.20 8.06 -31.84
CA TYR A 57 -21.49 8.72 -31.64
C TYR A 57 -21.58 10.10 -32.31
N LYS A 58 -20.48 10.87 -32.33
CA LYS A 58 -20.46 12.22 -32.91
C LYS A 58 -20.67 12.16 -34.42
N LYS A 59 -20.03 11.21 -35.11
CA LYS A 59 -20.11 11.04 -36.56
C LYS A 59 -21.53 10.71 -37.01
N PHE A 60 -22.15 9.69 -36.42
CA PHE A 60 -23.50 9.26 -36.83
C PHE A 60 -24.61 10.23 -36.40
N LYS A 61 -24.43 10.98 -35.31
CA LYS A 61 -25.36 12.06 -34.92
C LYS A 61 -25.32 13.26 -35.86
N SER A 62 -24.26 13.44 -36.65
CA SER A 62 -24.13 14.55 -37.60
C SER A 62 -24.74 14.26 -38.97
N LEU A 63 -25.18 13.02 -39.22
CA LEU A 63 -25.82 12.65 -40.49
C LEU A 63 -27.27 13.17 -40.53
N PRO A 64 -27.78 13.55 -41.72
CA PRO A 64 -29.20 13.75 -41.91
C PRO A 64 -29.94 12.42 -41.72
N LEU A 65 -31.01 12.43 -40.91
CA LEU A 65 -31.74 11.22 -40.53
C LEU A 65 -33.16 11.26 -41.10
N GLU A 66 -33.56 10.17 -41.74
CA GLU A 66 -34.91 9.93 -42.25
C GLU A 66 -35.47 8.63 -41.65
N GLN A 67 -36.65 8.72 -41.05
CA GLN A 67 -37.31 7.60 -40.41
C GLN A 67 -37.65 6.49 -41.42
N GLY A 68 -37.28 5.25 -41.10
CA GLY A 68 -37.53 4.09 -41.95
C GLY A 68 -36.57 3.95 -43.13
N LYS A 69 -35.59 4.86 -43.27
CA LYS A 69 -34.51 4.76 -44.25
C LYS A 69 -33.18 4.45 -43.57
N ASN A 70 -32.51 5.48 -43.06
CA ASN A 70 -31.23 5.35 -42.38
C ASN A 70 -31.35 5.49 -40.85
N ALA A 71 -32.56 5.74 -40.34
CA ALA A 71 -32.82 5.93 -38.92
C ALA A 71 -34.15 5.35 -38.45
N GLU A 72 -34.22 5.08 -37.14
CA GLU A 72 -35.43 4.65 -36.44
C GLU A 72 -35.80 5.62 -35.32
N SER A 73 -37.11 5.78 -35.11
CA SER A 73 -37.67 6.60 -34.04
C SER A 73 -37.64 5.84 -32.73
N VAL A 74 -36.82 6.30 -31.78
CA VAL A 74 -36.74 5.72 -30.44
C VAL A 74 -37.34 6.65 -29.37
N PRO A 75 -38.03 6.10 -28.36
CA PRO A 75 -38.62 6.88 -27.29
C PRO A 75 -37.56 7.53 -26.39
N LYS A 76 -37.75 8.82 -26.10
CA LYS A 76 -37.08 9.57 -25.04
C LYS A 76 -37.84 9.37 -23.75
N HIS A 77 -37.14 9.04 -22.68
CA HIS A 77 -37.74 8.87 -21.37
C HIS A 77 -37.33 10.02 -20.44
N ASP A 78 -38.23 10.46 -19.57
CA ASP A 78 -37.89 11.32 -18.43
C ASP A 78 -37.19 10.50 -17.33
N ALA A 79 -36.85 11.19 -16.23
CA ALA A 79 -36.22 10.58 -15.06
C ALA A 79 -37.09 9.53 -14.35
N GLN A 80 -38.39 9.52 -14.63
CA GLN A 80 -39.38 8.59 -14.08
C GLN A 80 -39.65 7.41 -15.02
N GLY A 81 -39.01 7.38 -16.19
CA GLY A 81 -39.21 6.35 -17.20
C GLY A 81 -40.45 6.57 -18.06
N ASN A 82 -41.10 7.73 -18.01
CA ASN A 82 -42.21 8.05 -18.90
C ASN A 82 -41.68 8.54 -20.24
N VAL A 83 -42.36 8.17 -21.33
CA VAL A 83 -42.01 8.65 -22.66
C VAL A 83 -42.35 10.14 -22.79
N THR A 84 -41.35 10.98 -23.00
CA THR A 84 -41.48 12.45 -23.18
C THR A 84 -41.47 12.88 -24.64
N GLY A 85 -41.19 11.96 -25.55
CA GLY A 85 -41.15 12.21 -26.99
C GLY A 85 -40.33 11.14 -27.70
N ASN A 86 -39.98 11.37 -28.96
CA ASN A 86 -39.14 10.49 -29.75
C ASN A 86 -37.90 11.22 -30.28
N GLU A 87 -36.81 10.50 -30.52
CA GLU A 87 -35.68 10.94 -31.36
C GLU A 87 -35.41 9.94 -32.46
N LEU A 88 -34.97 10.45 -33.62
CA LEU A 88 -34.39 9.60 -34.65
C LEU A 88 -32.95 9.25 -34.27
N LYS A 89 -32.61 7.96 -34.35
CA LYS A 89 -31.24 7.45 -34.25
C LYS A 89 -30.88 6.71 -35.52
N HIS A 90 -29.70 7.00 -36.06
CA HIS A 90 -29.14 6.25 -37.18
C HIS A 90 -29.03 4.76 -36.81
N TYR A 91 -29.33 3.86 -37.75
CA TYR A 91 -29.34 2.41 -37.48
C TYR A 91 -28.02 1.88 -36.91
N VAL A 92 -26.89 2.42 -37.35
CA VAL A 92 -25.57 2.09 -36.77
C VAL A 92 -25.51 2.32 -35.26
N LEU A 93 -26.16 3.36 -34.72
CA LEU A 93 -26.18 3.64 -33.28
C LEU A 93 -27.08 2.69 -32.49
N LEU A 94 -27.97 1.97 -33.17
CA LEU A 94 -28.87 0.98 -32.58
C LEU A 94 -28.28 -0.42 -32.66
N LEU A 95 -27.53 -0.71 -33.72
CA LEU A 95 -26.99 -2.02 -34.03
C LEU A 95 -25.56 -2.25 -33.54
N CYS A 96 -24.75 -1.20 -33.35
CA CYS A 96 -23.34 -1.33 -32.96
C CYS A 96 -23.07 -0.87 -31.53
N GLY A 97 -22.17 -1.59 -30.86
CA GLY A 97 -21.66 -1.22 -29.53
C GLY A 97 -22.50 -1.77 -28.39
N LEU A 98 -22.90 -0.90 -27.46
CA LEU A 98 -23.65 -1.28 -26.26
C LEU A 98 -25.16 -1.24 -26.53
N ASP A 99 -25.87 -2.30 -26.18
CA ASP A 99 -27.32 -2.33 -26.24
C ASP A 99 -27.97 -1.59 -25.04
N LYS A 100 -29.31 -1.56 -25.00
CA LYS A 100 -30.04 -0.87 -23.92
C LYS A 100 -29.73 -1.49 -22.54
N LYS A 101 -29.66 -2.81 -22.46
CA LYS A 101 -29.40 -3.55 -21.22
C LYS A 101 -27.97 -3.27 -20.74
N ASP A 102 -27.01 -3.26 -21.64
CA ASP A 102 -25.62 -2.90 -21.37
C ASP A 102 -25.49 -1.47 -20.80
N TRP A 103 -26.26 -0.52 -21.34
CA TRP A 103 -26.29 0.86 -20.84
C TRP A 103 -26.94 0.96 -19.46
N GLU A 104 -28.01 0.21 -19.22
CA GLU A 104 -28.68 0.14 -17.92
C GLU A 104 -27.75 -0.45 -16.86
N GLU A 105 -27.16 -1.63 -17.13
CA GLU A 105 -26.18 -2.29 -16.24
C GLU A 105 -24.98 -1.38 -15.96
N ARG A 106 -24.46 -0.71 -16.99
CA ARG A 106 -23.36 0.25 -16.83
C ARG A 106 -23.74 1.40 -15.90
N ASN A 107 -24.93 1.97 -16.05
CA ASN A 107 -25.36 3.12 -15.27
C ASN A 107 -25.70 2.75 -13.82
N GLU A 108 -26.14 1.52 -13.56
CA GLU A 108 -26.34 1.00 -12.20
C GLU A 108 -25.06 1.06 -11.36
N THR A 109 -23.90 0.73 -11.93
CA THR A 109 -22.61 0.66 -11.21
C THR A 109 -21.96 2.00 -10.84
N THR A 110 -22.54 3.14 -11.24
CA THR A 110 -21.92 4.48 -11.07
C THR A 110 -22.68 5.41 -10.14
N ARG A 111 -23.65 4.89 -9.38
CA ARG A 111 -24.53 5.72 -8.57
C ARG A 111 -23.77 6.37 -7.41
N VAL A 112 -23.90 7.70 -7.33
CA VAL A 112 -23.39 8.49 -6.20
C VAL A 112 -24.03 8.02 -4.89
N SER A 113 -25.29 7.58 -4.92
CA SER A 113 -26.00 7.03 -3.76
C SER A 113 -25.23 5.89 -3.11
N ASP A 114 -24.67 4.98 -3.89
CA ASP A 114 -24.01 3.80 -3.35
C ASP A 114 -22.70 4.19 -2.67
N ARG A 115 -22.02 5.25 -3.14
CA ARG A 115 -20.84 5.81 -2.47
C ARG A 115 -21.17 6.49 -1.15
N LEU A 116 -22.33 7.13 -1.06
CA LEU A 116 -22.73 7.89 0.14
C LEU A 116 -23.45 7.04 1.18
N MET A 117 -24.18 6.00 0.77
CA MET A 117 -25.10 5.25 1.62
C MET A 117 -24.59 3.87 2.02
N THR A 118 -23.45 3.43 1.48
CA THR A 118 -22.83 2.18 1.93
C THR A 118 -22.26 2.39 3.32
N ALA A 119 -22.79 1.68 4.29
CA ALA A 119 -22.28 1.70 5.66
C ALA A 119 -20.97 0.91 5.74
N GLY A 120 -19.97 1.47 6.42
CA GLY A 120 -18.75 0.76 6.80
C GLY A 120 -18.99 -0.27 7.90
N GLU A 121 -17.95 -1.01 8.28
CA GLU A 121 -18.01 -2.01 9.36
C GLU A 121 -18.47 -1.43 10.71
N ASN A 122 -18.20 -0.13 10.92
CA ASN A 122 -18.62 0.64 12.09
C ASN A 122 -20.08 1.15 12.03
N GLY A 123 -20.82 0.83 10.96
CA GLY A 123 -22.21 1.26 10.75
C GLY A 123 -22.36 2.72 10.29
N ASN A 124 -21.28 3.50 10.21
CA ASN A 124 -21.32 4.86 9.68
C ASN A 124 -21.33 4.86 8.16
N THR A 125 -21.95 5.89 7.59
CA THR A 125 -21.95 6.12 6.14
C THR A 125 -20.87 7.14 5.77
N GLY A 126 -20.16 6.87 4.68
CA GLY A 126 -19.00 7.65 4.27
C GLY A 126 -17.69 7.17 4.89
N ILE A 127 -16.62 7.85 4.52
CA ILE A 127 -15.24 7.44 4.79
C ILE A 127 -14.58 8.47 5.70
N GLU A 128 -14.18 8.07 6.90
CA GLU A 128 -13.47 8.96 7.80
C GLU A 128 -12.06 9.24 7.31
N ILE A 129 -11.66 10.51 7.37
CA ILE A 129 -10.29 10.96 7.14
C ILE A 129 -9.73 11.46 8.46
N ASP A 130 -8.53 10.99 8.79
CA ASP A 130 -7.65 11.61 9.79
C ASP A 130 -6.98 12.86 9.16
N PRO A 131 -7.35 14.08 9.61
CA PRO A 131 -6.80 15.31 9.05
C PRO A 131 -5.29 15.44 9.28
N GLU A 132 -4.78 14.98 10.42
CA GLU A 132 -3.37 15.18 10.78
C GLU A 132 -2.46 14.37 9.86
N THR A 133 -2.73 13.07 9.74
CA THR A 133 -2.00 12.17 8.83
C THR A 133 -2.10 12.63 7.37
N TYR A 134 -3.28 13.06 6.92
CA TYR A 134 -3.46 13.57 5.55
C TYR A 134 -2.63 14.85 5.29
N LEU A 135 -2.62 15.78 6.25
CA LEU A 135 -1.86 17.02 6.15
C LEU A 135 -0.36 16.75 6.21
N GLU A 136 0.12 15.84 7.05
CA GLU A 136 1.54 15.47 7.13
C GLU A 136 2.05 14.93 5.79
N VAL A 137 1.37 13.94 5.21
CA VAL A 137 1.76 13.39 3.90
C VAL A 137 1.68 14.43 2.80
N THR A 138 0.66 15.28 2.82
CA THR A 138 0.54 16.38 1.85
C THR A 138 1.71 17.37 1.98
N SER A 139 2.16 17.66 3.21
CA SER A 139 3.32 18.51 3.49
C SER A 139 4.60 17.92 2.91
N ASN A 140 4.83 16.62 3.13
CA ASN A 140 6.00 15.91 2.60
C ASN A 140 6.04 15.93 1.07
N LEU A 141 4.90 15.69 0.42
CA LEU A 141 4.79 15.76 -1.04
C LEU A 141 4.98 17.18 -1.58
N LEU A 142 4.48 18.21 -0.88
CA LEU A 142 4.73 19.60 -1.25
C LEU A 142 6.21 19.98 -1.12
N ALA A 143 6.94 19.39 -0.19
CA ALA A 143 8.37 19.59 -0.01
C ALA A 143 9.24 18.80 -1.02
N SER A 144 8.67 17.78 -1.69
CA SER A 144 9.41 16.94 -2.64
C SER A 144 9.92 17.71 -3.86
N GLU A 145 11.10 17.30 -4.33
CA GLU A 145 11.74 17.77 -5.55
C GLU A 145 11.35 16.91 -6.77
N ASP A 146 10.73 15.73 -6.58
CA ASP A 146 10.14 14.98 -7.70
C ASP A 146 8.89 15.72 -8.22
N PRO A 147 8.80 16.02 -9.52
CA PRO A 147 7.70 16.78 -10.08
C PRO A 147 6.34 16.08 -9.97
N HIS A 148 6.29 14.74 -9.90
CA HIS A 148 5.04 14.00 -9.76
C HIS A 148 4.55 14.05 -8.31
N GLU A 149 5.43 13.83 -7.35
CA GLU A 149 5.15 14.00 -5.91
C GLU A 149 4.67 15.42 -5.62
N LEU A 150 5.40 16.42 -6.10
CA LEU A 150 5.02 17.83 -5.96
C LEU A 150 3.65 18.13 -6.58
N ALA A 151 3.38 17.59 -7.76
CA ALA A 151 2.07 17.75 -8.41
C ALA A 151 0.94 17.10 -7.59
N VAL A 152 1.17 15.91 -7.01
CA VAL A 152 0.21 15.25 -6.12
C VAL A 152 0.00 16.05 -4.83
N GLY A 153 1.06 16.57 -4.22
CA GLY A 153 0.95 17.45 -3.05
C GLY A 153 0.12 18.70 -3.33
N LEU A 154 0.32 19.35 -4.49
CA LEU A 154 -0.48 20.49 -4.92
C LEU A 154 -1.96 20.12 -5.18
N ILE A 155 -2.23 18.93 -5.73
CA ILE A 155 -3.60 18.42 -5.90
C ILE A 155 -4.26 18.19 -4.53
N ALA A 156 -3.56 17.52 -3.62
CA ALA A 156 -4.03 17.21 -2.28
C ALA A 156 -4.30 18.47 -1.43
N ALA A 157 -3.49 19.53 -1.61
CA ALA A 157 -3.61 20.77 -0.85
C ALA A 157 -4.64 21.79 -1.38
N THR A 158 -5.05 21.67 -2.66
CA THR A 158 -5.93 22.66 -3.33
C THR A 158 -7.22 22.04 -3.88
N GLY A 159 -7.29 20.71 -3.89
CA GLY A 159 -8.35 19.94 -4.51
C GLY A 159 -8.50 20.18 -6.01
N ARG A 160 -7.55 20.81 -6.70
CA ARG A 160 -7.63 21.05 -8.16
C ARG A 160 -7.37 19.78 -8.96
N ARG A 161 -7.89 19.71 -10.18
CA ARG A 161 -7.71 18.55 -11.07
C ARG A 161 -6.26 18.48 -11.58
N PRO A 162 -5.73 17.31 -11.96
CA PRO A 162 -4.36 17.17 -12.45
C PRO A 162 -3.99 18.15 -13.56
N HIS A 163 -4.85 18.27 -14.58
CA HIS A 163 -4.62 19.19 -15.70
C HIS A 163 -4.80 20.68 -15.32
N GLU A 164 -5.48 20.98 -14.21
CA GLU A 164 -5.52 22.34 -13.65
C GLU A 164 -4.16 22.69 -13.02
N ILE A 165 -3.60 21.80 -12.20
CA ILE A 165 -2.28 22.01 -11.57
C ILE A 165 -1.17 22.07 -12.62
N LEU A 166 -1.08 21.07 -13.49
CA LEU A 166 0.02 20.95 -14.44
C LEU A 166 0.04 22.07 -15.50
N VAL A 167 -1.12 22.51 -15.99
CA VAL A 167 -1.20 23.25 -17.26
C VAL A 167 -1.63 24.70 -17.09
N ARG A 168 -2.80 24.93 -16.49
CA ARG A 168 -3.55 26.20 -16.72
C ARG A 168 -4.05 26.90 -15.49
N GLY A 169 -4.07 26.23 -14.34
CA GLY A 169 -4.51 26.81 -13.08
C GLY A 169 -3.61 27.97 -12.70
N LYS A 170 -4.16 29.11 -12.32
CA LYS A 170 -3.36 30.19 -11.74
C LYS A 170 -3.89 30.48 -10.36
N PHE A 171 -2.98 30.62 -9.41
CA PHE A 171 -3.27 31.06 -8.06
C PHE A 171 -2.68 32.45 -7.88
N THR A 172 -3.51 33.40 -7.49
CA THR A 172 -3.07 34.73 -7.07
C THR A 172 -3.41 34.94 -5.60
N PRO A 173 -2.52 35.58 -4.83
CA PRO A 173 -2.73 35.77 -3.41
C PRO A 173 -3.90 36.71 -3.16
N ILE A 174 -4.62 36.51 -2.06
CA ILE A 174 -5.61 37.45 -1.56
C ILE A 174 -5.02 38.16 -0.35
N GLU A 175 -5.07 39.49 -0.35
CA GLU A 175 -4.49 40.29 0.72
C GLU A 175 -5.15 39.95 2.06
N LYS A 176 -4.35 39.71 3.10
CA LYS A 176 -4.77 39.35 4.47
C LYS A 176 -5.44 37.98 4.63
N GLU A 177 -5.59 37.18 3.57
CA GLU A 177 -6.15 35.82 3.65
C GLU A 177 -5.05 34.77 3.39
N SER A 178 -4.30 34.40 4.43
CA SER A 178 -3.10 33.57 4.31
C SER A 178 -3.31 32.16 3.76
N TYR A 179 -4.53 31.63 3.77
CA TYR A 179 -4.88 30.28 3.28
C TYR A 179 -5.93 30.32 2.17
N GLN A 180 -6.08 31.46 1.48
CA GLN A 180 -7.02 31.60 0.37
C GLN A 180 -6.31 32.21 -0.84
N VAL A 181 -6.74 31.77 -2.02
CA VAL A 181 -6.22 32.23 -3.30
C VAL A 181 -7.36 32.49 -4.27
N ASN A 182 -7.16 33.43 -5.18
CA ASN A 182 -7.98 33.54 -6.37
C ASN A 182 -7.49 32.49 -7.37
N PHE A 183 -8.41 31.63 -7.81
CA PHE A 183 -8.13 30.58 -8.78
C PHE A 183 -8.73 30.92 -10.15
N GLU A 184 -7.89 30.91 -11.18
CA GLU A 184 -8.26 30.96 -12.60
C GLU A 184 -7.98 29.61 -13.26
N GLY A 185 -8.73 29.25 -14.31
CA GLY A 185 -8.41 28.10 -15.16
C GLY A 185 -9.23 26.85 -14.86
N GLN A 186 -10.44 27.00 -14.32
CA GLN A 186 -11.36 25.91 -14.02
C GLN A 186 -11.62 24.98 -15.22
N GLY A 187 -11.64 23.68 -14.96
CA GLY A 187 -11.89 22.64 -15.96
C GLY A 187 -13.33 22.38 -16.26
N LYS A 188 -13.58 21.88 -17.47
CA LYS A 188 -14.89 21.42 -17.94
C LYS A 188 -15.99 22.50 -17.91
N LYS A 189 -15.64 23.79 -17.81
CA LYS A 189 -16.53 24.92 -18.08
C LYS A 189 -16.45 25.27 -19.58
N ARG A 190 -17.61 25.50 -20.20
CA ARG A 190 -17.71 26.01 -21.58
C ARG A 190 -17.84 27.53 -21.50
N GLY A 191 -17.11 28.27 -22.32
CA GLY A 191 -17.19 29.73 -22.37
C GLY A 191 -16.24 30.41 -21.37
N GLU A 192 -16.79 31.27 -20.51
CA GLU A 192 -16.02 32.15 -19.65
C GLU A 192 -15.07 31.41 -18.70
N LYS A 193 -13.95 32.09 -18.38
CA LYS A 193 -12.90 31.61 -17.48
C LYS A 193 -13.10 32.29 -16.13
N PRO A 194 -13.92 31.72 -15.23
CA PRO A 194 -14.19 32.37 -13.96
C PRO A 194 -12.90 32.44 -13.12
N VAL A 195 -12.72 33.57 -12.45
CA VAL A 195 -11.76 33.74 -11.37
C VAL A 195 -12.56 33.78 -10.08
N PHE A 196 -12.26 32.87 -9.15
CA PHE A 196 -13.00 32.80 -7.90
C PHE A 196 -12.10 32.40 -6.74
N LYS A 197 -12.50 32.83 -5.55
CA LYS A 197 -11.81 32.50 -4.31
C LYS A 197 -11.94 31.01 -3.98
N ILE A 198 -10.83 30.39 -3.62
CA ILE A 198 -10.78 29.06 -3.02
C ILE A 198 -9.87 29.09 -1.79
N SER A 199 -10.14 28.21 -0.82
CA SER A 199 -9.18 27.96 0.26
C SER A 199 -8.13 26.93 -0.15
N THR A 200 -7.02 26.91 0.57
CA THR A 200 -5.95 25.92 0.47
C THR A 200 -5.65 25.32 1.85
N LEU A 201 -5.19 24.07 1.89
CA LEU A 201 -4.83 23.40 3.16
C LEU A 201 -3.55 23.97 3.77
N PHE A 202 -2.67 24.54 2.95
CA PHE A 202 -1.41 25.20 3.34
C PHE A 202 -1.41 26.69 2.99
N PRO A 203 -0.46 27.50 3.50
CA PRO A 203 -0.41 28.92 3.21
C PRO A 203 -0.38 29.21 1.70
N ALA A 204 -1.20 30.16 1.27
CA ALA A 204 -1.37 30.59 -0.12
C ALA A 204 -0.02 30.94 -0.78
N SER A 205 0.85 31.66 -0.05
CA SER A 205 2.20 32.01 -0.51
C SER A 205 3.03 30.78 -0.83
N TYR A 206 2.99 29.76 0.03
CA TYR A 206 3.72 28.51 -0.15
C TYR A 206 3.17 27.68 -1.32
N ILE A 207 1.84 27.58 -1.46
CA ILE A 207 1.20 26.91 -2.60
C ILE A 207 1.58 27.57 -3.93
N ILE A 208 1.58 28.91 -3.98
CA ILE A 208 1.97 29.67 -5.17
C ILE A 208 3.45 29.43 -5.49
N GLU A 209 4.32 29.45 -4.47
CA GLU A 209 5.75 29.17 -4.63
C GLU A 209 5.98 27.77 -5.21
N ARG A 210 5.39 26.73 -4.62
CA ARG A 210 5.55 25.33 -5.03
C ARG A 210 4.93 25.07 -6.41
N LEU A 211 3.81 25.70 -6.76
CA LEU A 211 3.27 25.64 -8.13
C LEU A 211 4.25 26.25 -9.14
N ASN A 212 4.85 27.39 -8.80
CA ASN A 212 5.85 28.03 -9.66
C ASN A 212 7.11 27.17 -9.80
N HIS A 213 7.50 26.46 -8.73
CA HIS A 213 8.60 25.50 -8.77
C HIS A 213 8.32 24.36 -9.75
N LEU A 214 7.17 23.69 -9.61
CA LEU A 214 6.73 22.62 -10.52
C LEU A 214 6.73 23.06 -11.98
N ARG A 215 6.24 24.27 -12.28
CA ARG A 215 6.20 24.80 -13.66
C ARG A 215 7.54 25.25 -14.20
N LYS A 216 8.53 25.49 -13.33
CA LYS A 216 9.89 25.81 -13.73
C LYS A 216 10.72 24.58 -14.06
N GLU A 217 10.32 23.42 -13.55
CA GLU A 217 10.96 22.13 -13.74
C GLU A 217 11.06 21.75 -15.24
N PRO A 218 12.24 21.30 -15.72
CA PRO A 218 12.49 21.06 -17.15
C PRO A 218 11.52 20.08 -17.82
N SER A 219 11.23 18.94 -17.19
CA SER A 219 10.36 17.90 -17.74
C SER A 219 8.91 18.36 -17.88
N THR A 220 8.44 19.20 -16.96
CA THR A 220 7.11 19.81 -16.96
C THR A 220 7.04 20.86 -18.07
N LYS A 221 8.05 21.72 -18.22
CA LYS A 221 8.12 22.67 -19.34
C LYS A 221 8.13 21.97 -20.70
N SER A 222 8.91 20.91 -20.86
CA SER A 222 8.97 20.15 -22.10
C SER A 222 7.60 19.58 -22.46
N LEU A 223 6.94 18.93 -21.49
CA LEU A 223 5.61 18.37 -21.68
C LEU A 223 4.58 19.43 -22.11
N LEU A 224 4.57 20.59 -21.45
CA LEU A 224 3.66 21.68 -21.79
C LEU A 224 3.92 22.21 -23.21
N LYS A 225 5.19 22.35 -23.59
CA LYS A 225 5.57 22.79 -24.94
C LYS A 225 5.18 21.77 -26.01
N GLU A 226 5.41 20.48 -25.76
CA GLU A 226 5.00 19.39 -26.65
C GLU A 226 3.49 19.36 -26.85
N ALA A 227 2.71 19.41 -25.77
CA ALA A 227 1.26 19.38 -25.86
C ALA A 227 0.71 20.61 -26.61
N ALA A 228 1.28 21.80 -26.35
CA ALA A 228 0.92 23.01 -27.08
C ALA A 228 1.28 22.93 -28.57
N ASN A 229 2.41 22.32 -28.93
CA ASN A 229 2.80 22.13 -30.33
C ASN A 229 1.92 21.10 -31.05
N GLU A 230 1.56 20.01 -30.37
CA GLU A 230 0.70 18.95 -30.91
C GLU A 230 -0.74 19.45 -31.12
N PHE A 231 -1.24 20.31 -30.22
CA PHE A 231 -2.60 20.84 -30.27
C PHE A 231 -2.64 22.37 -30.05
N PRO A 232 -2.22 23.21 -31.02
CA PRO A 232 -2.02 24.65 -30.81
C PRO A 232 -3.26 25.42 -30.35
N THR A 233 -4.43 25.03 -30.84
CA THR A 233 -5.70 25.73 -30.58
C THR A 233 -6.71 24.92 -29.77
N ASP A 234 -6.45 23.64 -29.53
CA ASP A 234 -7.38 22.74 -28.81
C ASP A 234 -6.91 22.48 -27.38
N VAL A 235 -7.33 23.36 -26.47
CA VAL A 235 -7.03 23.26 -25.04
C VAL A 235 -7.57 21.96 -24.43
N ALA A 236 -8.68 21.42 -24.93
CA ALA A 236 -9.23 20.17 -24.40
C ALA A 236 -8.34 18.99 -24.81
N ALA A 237 -7.84 18.98 -26.05
CA ALA A 237 -6.87 17.99 -26.51
C ALA A 237 -5.52 18.12 -25.78
N GLN A 238 -5.02 19.34 -25.55
CA GLN A 238 -3.80 19.57 -24.74
C GLN A 238 -3.94 18.97 -23.34
N ASN A 239 -5.05 19.27 -22.64
CA ASN A 239 -5.31 18.75 -21.29
C ASN A 239 -5.32 17.21 -21.30
N LYS A 240 -5.97 16.62 -22.31
CA LYS A 240 -6.04 15.17 -22.47
C LYS A 240 -4.66 14.56 -22.73
N ALA A 241 -3.87 15.13 -23.63
CA ALA A 241 -2.53 14.63 -23.93
C ALA A 241 -1.63 14.62 -22.69
N ILE A 242 -1.75 15.66 -21.86
CA ILE A 242 -1.01 15.79 -20.61
C ILE A 242 -1.50 14.76 -19.57
N GLU A 243 -2.81 14.58 -19.44
CA GLU A 243 -3.39 13.55 -18.57
C GLU A 243 -3.01 12.13 -19.03
N ASP A 244 -2.98 11.87 -20.34
CA ASP A 244 -2.58 10.57 -20.89
C ASP A 244 -1.07 10.31 -20.66
N LYS A 245 -0.22 11.34 -20.76
CA LYS A 245 1.24 11.23 -20.55
C LYS A 245 1.65 11.16 -19.07
N ARG A 246 0.98 11.88 -18.17
CA ARG A 246 1.37 11.97 -16.74
C ARG A 246 0.40 11.30 -15.77
N GLY A 247 -0.81 10.96 -16.20
CA GLY A 247 -1.88 10.48 -15.30
C GLY A 247 -1.53 9.17 -14.60
N ASN A 248 -0.80 8.26 -15.26
CA ASN A 248 -0.33 7.03 -14.63
C ASN A 248 0.77 7.30 -13.59
N SER A 249 1.70 8.22 -13.86
CA SER A 249 2.75 8.61 -12.89
C SER A 249 2.14 9.24 -11.65
N LEU A 250 1.18 10.16 -11.81
CA LEU A 250 0.45 10.75 -10.69
C LEU A 250 -0.34 9.69 -9.93
N ARG A 251 -1.01 8.76 -10.63
CA ARG A 251 -1.73 7.67 -9.97
C ARG A 251 -0.80 6.81 -9.13
N ARG A 252 0.38 6.46 -9.62
CA ARG A 252 1.38 5.68 -8.87
C ARG A 252 1.75 6.38 -7.55
N VAL A 253 2.05 7.68 -7.61
CA VAL A 253 2.35 8.46 -6.40
C VAL A 253 1.15 8.50 -5.45
N VAL A 254 -0.08 8.70 -5.96
CA VAL A 254 -1.27 8.67 -5.08
C VAL A 254 -1.43 7.31 -4.39
N GLN A 255 -1.16 6.21 -5.11
CA GLN A 255 -1.24 4.87 -4.54
C GLN A 255 -0.18 4.65 -3.47
N GLU A 256 1.06 5.04 -3.76
CA GLU A 256 2.20 4.90 -2.85
C GLU A 256 2.02 5.68 -1.54
N TYR A 257 1.47 6.90 -1.60
CA TYR A 257 1.37 7.78 -0.44
C TYR A 257 0.00 7.81 0.24
N PHE A 258 -1.08 7.51 -0.47
CA PHE A 258 -2.44 7.59 0.08
C PHE A 258 -3.19 6.26 0.10
N GLY A 259 -2.71 5.23 -0.60
CA GLY A 259 -3.30 3.90 -0.59
C GLY A 259 -3.43 3.28 -1.98
N GLY A 260 -2.70 2.17 -2.18
CA GLY A 260 -2.68 1.35 -3.38
C GLY A 260 -3.46 0.05 -3.23
N LYS A 261 -3.57 -0.68 -4.33
CA LYS A 261 -4.26 -1.96 -4.34
C LYS A 261 -3.55 -2.97 -3.44
N GLY A 262 -4.28 -3.50 -2.46
CA GLY A 262 -3.75 -4.48 -1.50
C GLY A 262 -3.35 -3.89 -0.15
N ASP A 263 -3.36 -2.57 0.00
CA ASP A 263 -3.04 -1.93 1.27
C ASP A 263 -4.12 -2.22 2.31
N LYS A 264 -3.70 -2.75 3.46
CA LYS A 264 -4.59 -3.07 4.58
C LYS A 264 -4.95 -1.84 5.42
N THR A 265 -4.07 -0.84 5.43
CA THR A 265 -4.20 0.39 6.21
C THR A 265 -3.83 1.60 5.36
N PRO A 266 -4.60 1.88 4.28
CA PRO A 266 -4.34 3.05 3.45
C PRO A 266 -4.61 4.34 4.24
N ILE A 267 -3.81 5.38 4.02
CA ILE A 267 -4.02 6.70 4.65
C ILE A 267 -5.39 7.28 4.28
N LEU A 268 -5.81 7.07 3.04
CA LEU A 268 -7.15 7.40 2.59
C LEU A 268 -7.87 6.10 2.26
N ASN A 269 -8.93 5.77 2.99
CA ASN A 269 -9.72 4.60 2.67
C ASN A 269 -10.35 4.71 1.27
N PHE A 270 -10.47 3.56 0.59
CA PHE A 270 -10.92 3.51 -0.80
C PHE A 270 -12.39 3.87 -0.93
N ARG A 271 -12.67 4.69 -1.94
CA ARG A 271 -14.05 5.06 -2.30
C ARG A 271 -14.81 3.82 -2.75
N ASN A 272 -16.11 3.72 -2.43
CA ASN A 272 -16.91 2.55 -2.80
C ASN A 272 -16.79 2.22 -4.31
N GLY A 273 -16.57 0.93 -4.61
CA GLY A 273 -16.31 0.43 -5.96
C GLY A 273 -14.90 0.74 -6.51
N GLN A 274 -13.97 1.23 -5.68
CA GLN A 274 -12.56 1.38 -6.01
C GLN A 274 -11.70 0.46 -5.12
N GLU A 275 -10.59 -0.04 -5.66
CA GLU A 275 -9.62 -0.87 -4.93
C GLU A 275 -8.32 -0.10 -4.62
N GLN A 276 -8.25 1.18 -4.97
CA GLN A 276 -7.05 2.01 -4.89
C GLN A 276 -7.43 3.50 -4.97
N ASN A 277 -6.57 4.38 -4.49
CA ASN A 277 -6.78 5.82 -4.61
C ASN A 277 -6.29 6.42 -5.94
N ASP A 278 -6.89 7.56 -6.29
CA ASP A 278 -6.52 8.38 -7.43
C ASP A 278 -6.66 9.88 -7.10
N CYS A 279 -6.28 10.75 -8.04
CA CYS A 279 -6.37 12.20 -7.83
C CYS A 279 -7.81 12.72 -7.58
N LYS A 280 -8.86 11.95 -7.91
CA LYS A 280 -10.25 12.34 -7.59
C LYS A 280 -10.56 12.08 -6.13
N ALA A 281 -9.95 11.06 -5.51
CA ALA A 281 -10.03 10.83 -4.08
C ALA A 281 -9.41 12.00 -3.31
N LEU A 282 -8.21 12.43 -3.69
CA LEU A 282 -7.56 13.62 -3.10
C LEU A 282 -8.39 14.90 -3.24
N ARG A 283 -9.03 15.09 -4.39
CA ARG A 283 -9.95 16.22 -4.60
C ARG A 283 -11.17 16.16 -3.68
N ALA A 284 -11.72 14.97 -3.43
CA ALA A 284 -12.84 14.79 -2.51
C ALA A 284 -12.40 15.00 -1.04
N ALA A 285 -11.27 14.41 -0.66
CA ALA A 285 -10.66 14.56 0.66
C ALA A 285 -10.38 16.05 0.99
N CYS A 286 -9.69 16.76 0.09
CA CYS A 286 -9.43 18.18 0.25
C CYS A 286 -10.73 19.01 0.36
N ALA A 287 -11.76 18.69 -0.42
CA ALA A 287 -13.04 19.39 -0.34
C ALA A 287 -13.72 19.17 1.02
N CYS A 288 -13.68 17.94 1.56
CA CYS A 288 -14.15 17.63 2.92
C CYS A 288 -13.39 18.46 3.95
N LEU A 289 -12.06 18.34 3.99
CA LEU A 289 -11.22 18.99 5.00
C LEU A 289 -11.36 20.51 4.99
N VAL A 290 -11.34 21.14 3.81
CA VAL A 290 -11.51 22.59 3.69
C VAL A 290 -12.92 23.03 4.09
N THR A 291 -13.96 22.27 3.74
CA THR A 291 -15.34 22.61 4.10
C THR A 291 -15.54 22.54 5.61
N GLU A 292 -15.02 21.50 6.26
CA GLU A 292 -15.10 21.35 7.71
C GLU A 292 -14.26 22.41 8.45
N ARG A 293 -13.12 22.83 7.89
CA ARG A 293 -12.26 23.87 8.46
C ARG A 293 -12.83 25.28 8.33
N ASP A 294 -13.33 25.63 7.15
CA ASP A 294 -13.55 27.03 6.76
C ASP A 294 -15.04 27.44 6.72
N CYS A 295 -15.96 26.48 6.76
CA CYS A 295 -17.39 26.74 6.68
C CYS A 295 -18.13 26.23 7.92
N THR A 296 -18.34 27.12 8.89
CA THR A 296 -19.28 26.89 9.99
C THR A 296 -20.71 27.13 9.50
N GLY A 297 -21.65 26.28 9.90
CA GLY A 297 -23.07 26.44 9.55
C GLY A 297 -23.80 25.13 9.26
N SER A 298 -24.98 25.26 8.67
CA SER A 298 -25.85 24.13 8.33
C SER A 298 -25.25 23.26 7.23
N THR A 299 -25.74 22.02 7.11
CA THR A 299 -25.37 21.09 6.03
C THR A 299 -25.54 21.71 4.64
N GLY A 300 -26.61 22.50 4.44
CA GLY A 300 -26.84 23.20 3.17
C GLY A 300 -25.76 24.23 2.85
N ALA A 301 -25.31 25.00 3.85
CA ALA A 301 -24.22 25.96 3.68
C ALA A 301 -22.89 25.26 3.33
N LYS A 302 -22.57 24.16 4.02
CA LYS A 302 -21.39 23.34 3.75
C LYS A 302 -21.41 22.75 2.33
N LEU A 303 -22.54 22.21 1.88
CA LEU A 303 -22.69 21.70 0.52
C LEU A 303 -22.53 22.78 -0.55
N TYR A 304 -23.10 23.97 -0.31
CA TYR A 304 -22.94 25.11 -1.19
C TYR A 304 -21.48 25.59 -1.24
N PHE A 305 -20.83 25.68 -0.08
CA PHE A 305 -19.41 26.02 0.03
C PHE A 305 -18.54 25.02 -0.75
N ALA A 306 -18.74 23.71 -0.57
CA ALA A 306 -18.04 22.67 -1.30
C ALA A 306 -18.27 22.78 -2.82
N ALA A 307 -19.50 23.11 -3.25
CA ALA A 307 -19.82 23.32 -4.66
C ALA A 307 -19.09 24.52 -5.27
N CYS A 308 -18.95 25.61 -4.50
CA CYS A 308 -18.16 26.78 -4.86
C CYS A 308 -16.67 26.45 -4.93
N PHE A 309 -16.13 25.79 -3.89
CA PHE A 309 -14.74 25.35 -3.84
C PHE A 309 -14.39 24.47 -5.06
N LEU A 310 -15.22 23.49 -5.40
CA LEU A 310 -15.01 22.62 -6.56
C LEU A 310 -15.25 23.33 -7.91
N GLY A 311 -15.79 24.56 -7.91
CA GLY A 311 -16.11 25.32 -9.11
C GLY A 311 -17.25 24.71 -9.93
N HIS A 312 -18.17 24.00 -9.27
CA HIS A 312 -19.45 23.60 -9.86
C HIS A 312 -20.39 24.80 -9.92
N ILE A 313 -20.41 25.59 -8.84
CA ILE A 313 -21.05 26.90 -8.76
C ILE A 313 -19.94 27.96 -8.77
N THR A 314 -20.18 29.07 -9.47
CA THR A 314 -19.25 30.19 -9.51
C THR A 314 -19.70 31.25 -8.49
N PRO A 315 -18.91 31.55 -7.45
CA PRO A 315 -19.29 32.52 -6.43
C PRO A 315 -19.52 33.92 -7.02
N GLY A 316 -20.53 34.64 -6.53
CA GLY A 316 -20.77 36.05 -6.88
C GLY A 316 -21.71 36.28 -8.06
N GLU A 317 -22.12 35.23 -8.79
CA GLU A 317 -23.21 35.32 -9.76
C GLU A 317 -24.57 35.28 -9.04
N LYS A 318 -25.59 35.93 -9.62
CA LYS A 318 -26.98 35.71 -9.18
C LYS A 318 -27.39 34.30 -9.60
N ILE A 319 -27.18 33.34 -8.69
CA ILE A 319 -27.48 31.94 -8.89
C ILE A 319 -29.00 31.76 -8.86
N SER A 320 -29.55 31.16 -9.91
CA SER A 320 -30.95 30.75 -9.93
C SER A 320 -31.15 29.41 -9.22
N ASP A 321 -32.38 29.08 -8.82
CA ASP A 321 -32.70 27.75 -8.28
C ASP A 321 -32.33 26.60 -9.26
N SER A 322 -32.32 26.89 -10.57
CA SER A 322 -31.88 25.90 -11.56
C SER A 322 -30.38 25.64 -11.49
N ASP A 323 -29.57 26.62 -11.12
CA ASP A 323 -28.11 26.48 -10.98
C ASP A 323 -27.74 25.67 -9.74
N LEU A 324 -28.60 25.63 -8.72
CA LEU A 324 -28.42 24.78 -7.54
C LEU A 324 -28.43 23.28 -7.88
N LYS A 325 -28.97 22.88 -9.04
CA LYS A 325 -28.86 21.48 -9.54
C LYS A 325 -27.41 21.03 -9.69
N HIS A 326 -26.46 21.94 -9.85
CA HIS A 326 -25.03 21.61 -9.90
C HIS A 326 -24.48 21.10 -8.55
N ILE A 327 -25.16 21.35 -7.43
CA ILE A 327 -24.82 20.75 -6.12
C ILE A 327 -24.90 19.23 -6.17
N THR A 328 -25.79 18.65 -6.97
CA THR A 328 -25.87 17.18 -7.14
C THR A 328 -24.55 16.61 -7.69
N THR A 329 -23.81 17.39 -8.49
CA THR A 329 -22.47 16.98 -8.96
C THR A 329 -21.43 17.01 -7.84
N THR A 330 -21.58 17.94 -6.88
CA THR A 330 -20.73 18.04 -5.67
C THR A 330 -20.86 16.81 -4.79
N LEU A 331 -22.06 16.23 -4.66
CA LEU A 331 -22.29 15.00 -3.90
C LEU A 331 -21.38 13.85 -4.33
N GLY A 332 -20.95 13.82 -5.60
CA GLY A 332 -19.97 12.86 -6.10
C GLY A 332 -18.56 12.99 -5.50
N TYR A 333 -18.33 13.97 -4.61
CA TYR A 333 -17.10 14.24 -3.85
C TYR A 333 -17.35 14.35 -2.33
N SER A 334 -18.55 14.00 -1.87
CA SER A 334 -18.98 14.16 -0.46
C SER A 334 -19.03 12.84 0.29
N ASP A 335 -18.20 11.88 -0.11
CA ASP A 335 -18.10 10.55 0.49
C ASP A 335 -17.08 10.46 1.62
N TYR A 336 -16.31 11.53 1.85
CA TYR A 336 -15.43 11.64 3.00
C TYR A 336 -16.03 12.53 4.09
N TYR A 337 -15.71 12.22 5.35
CA TYR A 337 -16.01 13.05 6.51
C TYR A 337 -14.81 13.09 7.46
N THR A 338 -14.83 14.01 8.43
CA THR A 338 -13.90 13.96 9.56
C THR A 338 -14.61 14.40 10.83
N THR A 339 -14.25 13.79 11.95
CA THR A 339 -14.74 14.17 13.30
C THR A 339 -13.73 15.03 14.05
N GLN A 340 -12.50 15.11 13.53
CA GLN A 340 -11.41 15.83 14.15
C GLN A 340 -11.29 17.26 13.59
N PRO A 341 -10.81 18.22 14.39
CA PRO A 341 -10.56 19.57 13.90
C PRO A 341 -9.46 19.56 12.84
N VAL A 342 -9.69 20.27 11.74
CA VAL A 342 -8.70 20.42 10.67
C VAL A 342 -7.79 21.61 10.98
N GLY A 343 -6.48 21.38 11.02
CA GLY A 343 -5.49 22.41 11.35
C GLY A 343 -5.20 23.43 10.24
N TYR A 344 -4.43 24.45 10.61
CA TYR A 344 -3.78 25.41 9.72
C TYR A 344 -2.26 25.18 9.78
N PRO A 345 -1.72 24.19 9.04
CA PRO A 345 -0.29 23.89 9.09
C PRO A 345 0.53 25.03 8.49
N ASP A 346 1.58 25.42 9.18
CA ASP A 346 2.54 26.40 8.65
C ASP A 346 3.28 25.83 7.43
N ALA A 347 3.81 26.72 6.59
CA ALA A 347 4.72 26.29 5.53
C ALA A 347 5.96 25.64 6.17
N PRO A 348 6.44 24.48 5.65
CA PRO A 348 7.68 23.88 6.10
C PRO A 348 8.77 24.95 6.13
N SER A 349 9.40 25.14 7.29
CA SER A 349 10.47 26.12 7.40
C SER A 349 11.57 25.67 6.44
N LYS A 350 11.92 26.51 5.46
CA LYS A 350 13.16 26.30 4.71
C LYS A 350 14.26 26.35 5.74
N GLU A 351 14.88 25.21 6.01
CA GLU A 351 16.05 25.15 6.86
C GLU A 351 17.04 26.17 6.32
N LYS A 352 17.36 27.19 7.13
CA LYS A 352 18.26 28.24 6.67
C LYS A 352 19.60 27.58 6.42
N LEU A 353 19.99 27.52 5.13
CA LEU A 353 21.33 27.11 4.73
C LEU A 353 22.33 27.94 5.52
N SER A 354 23.07 27.26 6.39
CA SER A 354 24.08 27.88 7.23
C SER A 354 25.42 27.79 6.51
N ASN A 355 26.14 28.91 6.45
CA ASN A 355 27.46 28.92 5.84
C ASN A 355 28.47 28.30 6.79
N VAL A 356 29.11 27.21 6.35
CA VAL A 356 30.23 26.58 7.07
C VAL A 356 31.54 27.07 6.46
N ARG A 357 32.51 27.46 7.29
CA ARG A 357 33.87 27.75 6.82
C ARG A 357 34.61 26.44 6.65
N VAL A 358 35.07 26.18 5.44
CA VAL A 358 35.86 25.01 5.06
C VAL A 358 37.15 25.46 4.40
N THR A 359 38.23 24.68 4.51
CA THR A 359 39.44 24.97 3.75
C THR A 359 39.23 24.60 2.28
N SER A 360 40.09 25.12 1.39
CA SER A 360 40.06 24.73 -0.03
C SER A 360 40.25 23.23 -0.22
N SER A 361 41.08 22.60 0.61
CA SER A 361 41.31 21.15 0.53
C SER A 361 40.10 20.34 0.95
N ASP A 362 39.36 20.77 1.98
CA ASP A 362 38.13 20.11 2.42
C ASP A 362 37.05 20.19 1.33
N LEU A 363 36.96 21.33 0.65
CA LEU A 363 36.01 21.54 -0.43
C LEU A 363 36.33 20.66 -1.65
N GLU A 364 37.62 20.47 -1.98
CA GLU A 364 38.04 19.52 -3.02
C GLU A 364 37.75 18.07 -2.62
N ALA A 365 37.99 17.70 -1.36
CA ALA A 365 37.64 16.38 -0.85
C ALA A 365 36.13 16.11 -0.94
N ILE A 366 35.28 17.10 -0.60
CA ILE A 366 33.83 16.99 -0.75
C ILE A 366 33.43 16.83 -2.23
N ARG A 367 34.06 17.57 -3.16
CA ARG A 367 33.79 17.42 -4.60
C ARG A 367 34.18 16.04 -5.12
N HIS A 368 35.34 15.54 -4.72
CA HIS A 368 35.79 14.20 -5.10
C HIS A 368 34.84 13.11 -4.56
N LEU A 369 34.39 13.25 -3.30
CA LEU A 369 33.37 12.36 -2.73
C LEU A 369 32.03 12.46 -3.45
N GLN A 370 31.62 13.67 -3.88
CA GLN A 370 30.42 13.85 -4.68
C GLN A 370 30.47 13.04 -5.98
N GLU A 371 31.59 13.11 -6.70
CA GLU A 371 31.80 12.37 -7.95
C GLU A 371 31.84 10.85 -7.70
N GLN A 372 32.60 10.41 -6.69
CA GLN A 372 32.73 8.99 -6.36
C GLN A 372 31.40 8.36 -5.94
N LEU A 373 30.58 9.09 -5.17
CA LEU A 373 29.29 8.62 -4.68
C LEU A 373 28.15 8.91 -5.65
N ASN A 374 28.44 9.56 -6.79
CA ASN A 374 27.48 9.98 -7.80
C ASN A 374 26.30 10.77 -7.20
N LEU A 375 26.62 11.74 -6.33
CA LEU A 375 25.62 12.54 -5.63
C LEU A 375 25.33 13.86 -6.34
N VAL A 376 24.09 14.30 -6.21
CA VAL A 376 23.55 15.44 -6.96
C VAL A 376 24.23 16.76 -6.57
N ASN A 377 24.60 16.92 -5.29
CA ASN A 377 25.24 18.13 -4.78
C ASN A 377 26.11 17.86 -3.54
N GLN A 378 26.87 18.88 -3.14
CA GLN A 378 27.78 18.82 -1.98
C GLN A 378 27.04 18.65 -0.64
N GLN A 379 25.78 19.13 -0.54
CA GLN A 379 24.98 18.94 0.67
C GLN A 379 24.62 17.47 0.87
N SER A 380 24.31 16.74 -0.20
CA SER A 380 24.09 15.29 -0.15
C SER A 380 25.32 14.54 0.37
N VAL A 381 26.53 14.97 -0.01
CA VAL A 381 27.78 14.39 0.50
C VAL A 381 27.88 14.59 2.02
N ILE A 382 27.64 15.82 2.49
CA ILE A 382 27.71 16.16 3.93
C ILE A 382 26.67 15.34 4.71
N ASN A 383 25.43 15.25 4.22
CA ASN A 383 24.38 14.47 4.87
C ASN A 383 24.77 12.99 5.00
N GLN A 384 25.27 12.39 3.92
CA GLN A 384 25.70 10.99 3.93
C GLN A 384 26.90 10.75 4.86
N LEU A 385 27.83 11.72 4.96
CA LEU A 385 28.94 11.65 5.91
C LEU A 385 28.46 11.70 7.36
N ILE A 386 27.50 12.58 7.68
CA ILE A 386 26.91 12.70 9.02
C ILE A 386 26.17 11.40 9.37
N GLU A 387 25.36 10.87 8.45
CA GLU A 387 24.62 9.62 8.65
C GLU A 387 25.59 8.44 8.86
N SER A 388 26.62 8.32 8.01
CA SER A 388 27.68 7.31 8.16
C SER A 388 28.41 7.43 9.49
N PHE A 389 28.63 8.65 9.99
CA PHE A 389 29.27 8.88 11.29
C PHE A 389 28.36 8.42 12.43
N ASN A 390 27.08 8.81 12.42
CA ASN A 390 26.11 8.42 13.44
C ASN A 390 25.93 6.90 13.49
N ASN A 391 25.79 6.25 12.33
CA ASN A 391 25.68 4.79 12.24
C ASN A 391 26.91 4.08 12.83
N ARG A 392 28.11 4.59 12.56
CA ARG A 392 29.35 4.05 13.17
C ARG A 392 29.37 4.25 14.68
N LEU A 393 28.89 5.39 15.16
CA LEU A 393 28.86 5.72 16.58
C LEU A 393 27.88 4.83 17.35
N ASP A 394 26.72 4.54 16.76
CA ASP A 394 25.75 3.60 17.35
C ASP A 394 26.25 2.15 17.29
N THR A 395 26.89 1.75 16.19
CA THR A 395 27.55 0.44 16.10
C THR A 395 28.61 0.29 17.20
N ALA A 396 29.40 1.33 17.46
CA ALA A 396 30.41 1.32 18.52
C ALA A 396 29.78 1.16 19.92
N LYS A 397 28.65 1.83 20.19
CA LYS A 397 27.90 1.66 21.45
C LYS A 397 27.37 0.24 21.61
N GLN A 398 26.82 -0.34 20.55
CA GLN A 398 26.33 -1.73 20.57
C GLN A 398 27.47 -2.71 20.84
N LEU A 399 28.63 -2.51 20.21
CA LEU A 399 29.80 -3.34 20.42
C LEU A 399 30.31 -3.26 21.87
N GLN A 400 30.30 -2.06 22.46
CA GLN A 400 30.65 -1.86 23.86
C GLN A 400 29.67 -2.58 24.80
N SER A 401 28.37 -2.48 24.55
CA SER A 401 27.34 -3.17 25.33
C SER A 401 27.47 -4.70 25.21
N ALA A 402 27.73 -5.21 24.00
CA ALA A 402 27.99 -6.62 23.77
C ALA A 402 29.22 -7.10 24.55
N GLY A 403 30.31 -6.33 24.55
CA GLY A 403 31.52 -6.63 25.32
C GLY A 403 31.25 -6.71 26.83
N GLN A 404 30.44 -5.80 27.38
CA GLN A 404 30.02 -5.84 28.78
C GLN A 404 29.20 -7.10 29.11
N LYS A 405 28.29 -7.49 28.20
CA LYS A 405 27.46 -8.68 28.39
C LYS A 405 28.28 -9.97 28.32
N ILE A 406 29.28 -10.03 27.43
CA ILE A 406 30.23 -11.15 27.37
C ILE A 406 30.98 -11.27 28.70
N ALA A 407 31.53 -10.18 29.24
CA ALA A 407 32.24 -10.21 30.52
C ALA A 407 31.35 -10.65 31.70
N GLN A 408 30.07 -10.26 31.70
CA GLN A 408 29.09 -10.73 32.70
C GLN A 408 28.82 -12.23 32.57
N LEU A 409 28.62 -12.72 31.34
CA LEU A 409 28.40 -14.15 31.08
C LEU A 409 29.63 -14.99 31.45
N GLU A 410 30.84 -14.53 31.15
CA GLU A 410 32.09 -15.19 31.57
C GLU A 410 32.17 -15.32 33.09
N THR A 411 31.74 -14.27 33.83
CA THR A 411 31.70 -14.30 35.29
C THR A 411 30.67 -15.32 35.80
N GLN A 412 29.48 -15.37 35.19
CA GLN A 412 28.46 -16.38 35.55
C GLN A 412 28.90 -17.80 35.24
N VAL A 413 29.52 -18.04 34.08
CA VAL A 413 30.05 -19.36 33.71
C VAL A 413 31.06 -19.81 34.75
N LYS A 414 31.97 -18.93 35.17
CA LYS A 414 32.94 -19.24 36.22
C LYS A 414 32.27 -19.61 37.56
N GLN A 415 31.26 -18.86 37.99
CA GLN A 415 30.51 -19.15 39.22
C GLN A 415 29.76 -20.49 39.14
N LEU A 416 29.14 -20.79 38.00
CA LEU A 416 28.46 -22.07 37.77
C LEU A 416 29.45 -23.24 37.79
N GLN A 417 30.63 -23.05 37.24
CA GLN A 417 31.69 -24.05 37.22
C GLN A 417 32.23 -24.32 38.63
N GLU A 418 32.40 -23.28 39.45
CA GLU A 418 32.73 -23.43 40.88
C GLU A 418 31.63 -24.15 41.66
N THR A 419 30.36 -23.82 41.39
CA THR A 419 29.20 -24.48 42.02
C THR A 419 29.11 -25.96 41.65
N ASN A 420 29.32 -26.29 40.37
CA ASN A 420 29.35 -27.69 39.92
C ASN A 420 30.48 -28.48 40.60
N ASN A 421 31.67 -27.89 40.73
CA ASN A 421 32.78 -28.55 41.44
C ASN A 421 32.43 -28.82 42.91
N GLN A 422 31.74 -27.90 43.59
CA GLN A 422 31.27 -28.09 44.97
C GLN A 422 30.22 -29.20 45.07
N LEU A 423 29.27 -29.24 44.14
CA LEU A 423 28.24 -30.27 44.09
C LEU A 423 28.85 -31.66 43.82
N GLU A 424 29.82 -31.77 42.91
CA GLU A 424 30.54 -33.02 42.67
C GLU A 424 31.26 -33.51 43.92
N GLN A 425 31.94 -32.61 44.65
CA GLN A 425 32.59 -32.94 45.92
C GLN A 425 31.57 -33.44 46.96
N ALA A 426 30.45 -32.74 47.13
CA ALA A 426 29.38 -33.14 48.05
C ALA A 426 28.77 -34.51 47.66
N ASN A 427 28.59 -34.75 46.36
CA ASN A 427 28.04 -36.00 45.86
C ASN A 427 29.01 -37.17 46.10
N ASN A 428 30.31 -36.95 45.92
CA ASN A 428 31.34 -37.95 46.24
C ASN A 428 31.37 -38.28 47.75
N GLN A 429 31.27 -37.27 48.62
CA GLN A 429 31.18 -37.48 50.07
C GLN A 429 29.93 -38.29 50.47
N LEU A 430 28.78 -38.01 49.84
CA LEU A 430 27.55 -38.77 50.08
C LEU A 430 27.66 -40.21 49.58
N GLN A 431 28.33 -40.45 48.45
CA GLN A 431 28.59 -41.82 47.97
C GLN A 431 29.52 -42.59 48.91
N GLU A 432 30.54 -41.94 49.47
CA GLU A 432 31.42 -42.53 50.49
C GLU A 432 30.65 -42.85 51.78
N ALA A 433 29.83 -41.92 52.28
CA ALA A 433 28.97 -42.14 53.44
C ALA A 433 27.99 -43.30 53.22
N ASN A 434 27.37 -43.39 52.04
CA ASN A 434 26.47 -44.49 51.68
C ASN A 434 27.21 -45.84 51.58
N LYS A 435 28.46 -45.86 51.10
CA LYS A 435 29.30 -47.08 51.14
C LYS A 435 29.58 -47.50 52.58
N MET A 436 29.91 -46.57 53.48
CA MET A 436 30.12 -46.89 54.90
C MET A 436 28.86 -47.44 55.57
N ILE A 437 27.68 -46.87 55.30
CA ILE A 437 26.39 -47.34 55.83
C ILE A 437 26.03 -48.75 55.32
N ASN A 438 26.32 -49.05 54.05
CA ASN A 438 26.07 -50.38 53.49
C ASN A 438 27.07 -51.44 53.99
N VAL A 439 28.30 -51.05 54.34
CA VAL A 439 29.25 -51.93 55.03
C VAL A 439 28.82 -52.18 56.48
N THR A 440 28.24 -51.20 57.18
CA THR A 440 27.71 -51.41 58.55
C THR A 440 26.44 -52.27 58.60
N LYS A 441 25.65 -52.33 57.51
CA LYS A 441 24.49 -53.23 57.41
C LYS A 441 24.85 -54.69 57.11
N ALA A 442 26.06 -54.98 56.62
CA ALA A 442 26.51 -56.34 56.36
C ALA A 442 27.08 -57.07 57.60
N ASP A 443 27.37 -56.34 58.69
CA ASP A 443 27.99 -56.90 59.91
C ASP A 443 27.10 -56.87 61.17
N VAL A 444 25.79 -56.60 61.05
CA VAL A 444 24.88 -56.68 62.22
C VAL A 444 23.67 -57.56 61.89
N SER A 445 23.92 -58.86 61.87
CA SER A 445 22.91 -59.88 62.15
C SER A 445 22.95 -60.27 63.63
N VAL A 446 21.84 -59.97 64.32
CA VAL A 446 21.35 -60.59 65.56
C VAL A 446 22.12 -60.28 66.85
N THR A 447 21.56 -59.39 67.68
CA THR A 447 21.16 -59.71 69.08
C THR A 447 20.33 -58.56 69.70
N GLN A 448 19.38 -58.95 70.55
CA GLN A 448 18.35 -58.14 71.22
C GLN A 448 18.88 -57.21 72.33
N ASP A 449 17.99 -56.28 72.72
CA ASP A 449 17.91 -55.54 73.99
C ASP A 449 18.85 -54.35 74.21
N ASN A 450 18.43 -53.17 73.76
CA ASN A 450 17.99 -52.10 74.67
C ASN A 450 17.50 -50.89 73.88
N GLN A 451 16.35 -50.34 74.27
CA GLN A 451 15.83 -49.07 73.80
C GLN A 451 16.80 -47.91 74.15
N PRO A 452 16.91 -46.91 73.27
CA PRO A 452 16.65 -45.56 73.72
C PRO A 452 15.52 -44.94 72.90
N ILE A 453 14.58 -44.39 73.66
CA ILE A 453 13.47 -43.56 73.22
C ILE A 453 14.07 -42.35 72.46
N VAL A 454 13.84 -42.30 71.15
CA VAL A 454 14.00 -41.07 70.37
C VAL A 454 12.64 -40.42 70.27
N ASN A 455 12.54 -39.24 70.86
CA ASN A 455 11.31 -38.47 71.03
C ASN A 455 10.82 -37.95 69.66
N VAL A 456 9.67 -38.44 69.22
CA VAL A 456 9.07 -38.13 67.89
C VAL A 456 8.62 -36.66 67.81
N ASP A 457 8.46 -35.99 68.95
CA ASP A 457 8.04 -34.59 69.01
C ASP A 457 9.15 -33.58 68.61
N ASP A 458 10.43 -33.91 68.82
CA ASP A 458 11.55 -33.02 68.46
C ASP A 458 11.80 -32.97 66.94
N LEU A 459 11.56 -34.08 66.24
CA LEU A 459 11.66 -34.16 64.78
C LEU A 459 10.52 -33.41 64.08
N GLN A 460 9.31 -33.43 64.67
CA GLN A 460 8.16 -32.72 64.14
C GLN A 460 8.27 -31.20 64.37
N GLY A 461 8.87 -30.77 65.48
CA GLY A 461 9.19 -29.36 65.76
C GLY A 461 10.25 -28.78 64.81
N MET A 462 11.27 -29.55 64.43
CA MET A 462 12.32 -29.09 63.51
C MET A 462 11.81 -28.93 62.06
N ILE A 463 10.94 -29.84 61.61
CA ILE A 463 10.30 -29.76 60.29
C ILE A 463 9.34 -28.58 60.24
N GLN A 464 8.55 -28.35 61.30
CA GLN A 464 7.65 -27.18 61.37
C GLN A 464 8.43 -25.86 61.34
N LYS A 465 9.57 -25.78 62.03
CA LYS A 465 10.41 -24.57 62.07
C LYS A 465 11.06 -24.24 60.71
N MET A 466 11.47 -25.25 59.95
CA MET A 466 11.97 -25.07 58.58
C MET A 466 10.89 -24.66 57.59
N VAL A 467 9.66 -25.15 57.77
CA VAL A 467 8.50 -24.75 56.96
C VAL A 467 8.07 -23.32 57.29
N ASP A 468 8.07 -22.94 58.57
CA ASP A 468 7.71 -21.59 59.01
C ASP A 468 8.74 -20.52 58.57
N GLU A 469 10.04 -20.84 58.57
CA GLU A 469 11.08 -19.95 58.03
C GLU A 469 11.03 -19.81 56.49
N ALA A 470 10.67 -20.88 55.77
CA ALA A 470 10.49 -20.84 54.32
C ALA A 470 9.24 -20.03 53.92
N VAL A 471 8.16 -20.12 54.71
CA VAL A 471 6.92 -19.39 54.50
C VAL A 471 7.04 -17.91 54.90
N ALA A 472 7.79 -17.57 55.95
CA ALA A 472 8.03 -16.19 56.37
C ALA A 472 8.86 -15.38 55.35
N LYS A 473 9.82 -16.02 54.66
CA LYS A 473 10.58 -15.39 53.57
C LYS A 473 9.75 -15.15 52.30
N ALA A 474 8.70 -15.94 52.08
CA ALA A 474 7.82 -15.80 50.91
C ALA A 474 6.75 -14.68 51.08
N LEU A 475 6.52 -14.19 52.31
CA LEU A 475 5.39 -13.29 52.63
C LEU A 475 5.75 -11.80 52.81
N GLN A 476 7.01 -11.38 52.65
CA GLN A 476 7.42 -9.96 52.82
C GLN A 476 7.33 -9.09 51.56
N GLY A 477 6.51 -9.46 50.57
CA GLY A 477 6.39 -8.65 49.36
C GLY A 477 5.11 -8.83 48.57
N LYS A 478 3.95 -8.54 49.17
CA LYS A 478 2.80 -7.97 48.45
C LYS A 478 1.61 -7.65 49.37
N THR A 479 1.33 -6.36 49.49
CA THR A 479 0.07 -5.82 49.99
C THR A 479 -1.04 -6.03 48.97
N THR A 480 -2.19 -6.39 49.53
CA THR A 480 -3.55 -6.62 48.99
C THR A 480 -4.14 -5.47 48.16
N VAL A 481 -4.94 -5.80 47.13
CA VAL A 481 -6.41 -5.54 47.11
C VAL A 481 -7.13 -6.64 46.31
N THR A 482 -8.20 -7.12 46.93
CA THR A 482 -9.13 -8.20 46.56
C THR A 482 -10.28 -7.69 45.69
N THR A 483 -10.76 -8.48 44.72
CA THR A 483 -12.19 -8.86 44.64
C THR A 483 -12.41 -10.06 43.72
N THR A 484 -13.41 -10.84 44.10
CA THR A 484 -13.74 -12.24 43.80
C THR A 484 -14.37 -12.52 42.42
N ALA A 485 -13.99 -13.63 41.76
CA ALA A 485 -14.87 -14.50 40.97
C ALA A 485 -14.25 -15.90 40.70
N ILE A 486 -15.11 -16.91 40.58
CA ILE A 486 -14.95 -18.39 40.51
C ILE A 486 -14.28 -18.87 39.18
N PRO A 487 -13.68 -20.09 39.09
CA PRO A 487 -12.46 -20.34 38.32
C PRO A 487 -12.71 -20.78 36.87
N ALA A 488 -11.87 -20.29 35.96
CA ALA A 488 -11.68 -20.88 34.64
C ALA A 488 -10.25 -21.41 34.52
N LYS A 489 -10.11 -22.67 34.06
CA LYS A 489 -8.83 -23.31 33.71
C LYS A 489 -8.03 -22.40 32.77
N VAL A 490 -6.98 -21.77 33.27
CA VAL A 490 -6.00 -21.06 32.46
C VAL A 490 -4.98 -22.08 31.96
N ALA A 491 -4.92 -22.27 30.65
CA ALA A 491 -3.87 -23.03 29.98
C ALA A 491 -2.51 -22.32 30.18
N PRO A 492 -1.39 -23.06 30.29
CA PRO A 492 -0.08 -22.48 30.55
C PRO A 492 0.31 -21.49 29.44
N ILE A 493 0.82 -20.33 29.87
CA ILE A 493 1.42 -19.30 29.02
C ILE A 493 2.59 -19.95 28.26
N LYS A 494 2.49 -20.05 26.93
CA LYS A 494 3.61 -20.46 26.08
C LYS A 494 4.57 -19.28 25.96
N GLU A 495 5.80 -19.45 26.44
CA GLU A 495 6.90 -18.53 26.15
C GLU A 495 7.05 -18.41 24.61
N GLU A 496 7.08 -17.19 24.12
CA GLU A 496 7.28 -16.88 22.71
C GLU A 496 8.77 -17.07 22.37
N ILE A 497 9.10 -18.27 21.90
CA ILE A 497 10.46 -18.61 21.46
C ILE A 497 10.77 -17.82 20.18
N ASP A 498 11.81 -17.00 20.20
CA ASP A 498 12.37 -16.37 19.01
C ASP A 498 13.13 -17.41 18.17
N TRP A 499 12.49 -17.87 17.09
CA TRP A 499 13.04 -18.87 16.19
C TRP A 499 14.08 -18.31 15.20
N GLN A 500 14.17 -16.99 15.02
CA GLN A 500 15.16 -16.40 14.12
C GLN A 500 16.58 -16.50 14.69
N ALA A 501 16.71 -16.44 16.02
CA ALA A 501 17.98 -16.56 16.73
C ALA A 501 18.50 -18.02 16.85
N LYS A 502 17.70 -19.02 16.41
CA LYS A 502 18.03 -20.45 16.52
C LYS A 502 18.86 -20.96 15.34
N THR A 503 19.70 -21.96 15.58
CA THR A 503 20.49 -22.62 14.52
C THR A 503 19.61 -23.47 13.60
N ASP A 504 20.06 -23.79 12.38
CA ASP A 504 19.28 -24.64 11.45
C ASP A 504 18.94 -25.99 12.07
N THR A 505 19.88 -26.64 12.76
CA THR A 505 19.65 -27.92 13.45
C THR A 505 18.56 -27.79 14.54
N GLU A 506 18.53 -26.70 15.31
CA GLU A 506 17.48 -26.45 16.32
C GLU A 506 16.11 -26.17 15.67
N VAL A 507 16.07 -25.43 14.58
CA VAL A 507 14.84 -25.12 13.84
C VAL A 507 14.29 -26.39 13.21
N TRP A 508 15.10 -27.16 12.47
CA TRP A 508 14.67 -28.39 11.79
C TRP A 508 14.33 -29.54 12.76
N GLY A 509 14.99 -29.60 13.92
CA GLY A 509 14.66 -30.53 15.01
C GLY A 509 13.34 -30.23 15.74
N SER A 510 12.82 -28.99 15.65
CA SER A 510 11.56 -28.60 16.28
C SER A 510 10.32 -28.96 15.44
N LYS A 511 9.25 -29.36 16.12
CA LYS A 511 7.92 -29.64 15.53
C LYS A 511 6.88 -28.57 15.84
N THR A 512 7.27 -27.43 16.42
CA THR A 512 6.32 -26.35 16.74
C THR A 512 5.86 -25.61 15.48
N ALA A 513 4.68 -25.01 15.53
CA ALA A 513 4.12 -24.26 14.39
C ALA A 513 5.00 -23.05 14.01
N SER A 514 5.52 -22.33 15.01
CA SER A 514 6.41 -21.19 14.78
C SER A 514 7.75 -21.60 14.16
N ALA A 515 8.31 -22.76 14.55
CA ALA A 515 9.50 -23.30 13.90
C ALA A 515 9.20 -23.71 12.44
N ALA A 516 8.00 -24.22 12.14
CA ALA A 516 7.61 -24.54 10.77
C ALA A 516 7.56 -23.31 9.86
N LEU A 517 7.08 -22.17 10.34
CA LEU A 517 7.11 -20.90 9.59
C LEU A 517 8.56 -20.46 9.32
N GLU A 518 9.44 -20.62 10.30
CA GLU A 518 10.86 -20.28 10.16
C GLU A 518 11.58 -21.18 9.14
N LYS A 519 11.27 -22.49 9.09
CA LYS A 519 11.77 -23.40 8.05
C LYS A 519 11.41 -22.92 6.65
N ILE A 520 10.16 -22.48 6.47
CA ILE A 520 9.68 -21.97 5.17
C ILE A 520 10.42 -20.67 4.81
N ARG A 521 10.56 -19.74 5.77
CA ARG A 521 11.28 -18.47 5.57
C ARG A 521 12.74 -18.69 5.18
N ARG A 522 13.47 -19.57 5.88
CA ARG A 522 14.87 -19.90 5.56
C ARG A 522 14.99 -20.60 4.21
N SER A 523 14.07 -21.51 3.89
CA SER A 523 14.03 -22.17 2.57
C SER A 523 13.82 -21.17 1.44
N TYR A 524 12.93 -20.19 1.63
CA TYR A 524 12.73 -19.09 0.68
C TYR A 524 14.00 -18.27 0.48
N GLN A 525 14.64 -17.81 1.56
CA GLN A 525 15.86 -17.02 1.49
C GLN A 525 17.02 -17.78 0.83
N ALA A 526 17.15 -19.08 1.12
CA ALA A 526 18.16 -19.94 0.51
C ALA A 526 17.98 -20.05 -1.01
N ILE A 527 16.74 -20.19 -1.50
CA ILE A 527 16.46 -20.19 -2.96
C ILE A 527 16.81 -18.83 -3.58
N CYS A 528 16.40 -17.72 -2.95
CA CYS A 528 16.72 -16.38 -3.44
C CYS A 528 18.24 -16.17 -3.56
N LEU A 529 18.97 -16.51 -2.49
CA LEU A 529 20.42 -16.34 -2.43
C LEU A 529 21.14 -17.22 -3.46
N TYR A 530 20.72 -18.48 -3.59
CA TYR A 530 21.25 -19.40 -4.60
C TYR A 530 21.07 -18.85 -6.02
N ASN A 531 19.85 -18.41 -6.35
CA ASN A 531 19.58 -17.82 -7.66
C ASN A 531 20.43 -16.56 -7.86
N ASP A 532 20.57 -15.69 -6.86
CA ASP A 532 21.31 -14.44 -6.98
C ASP A 532 22.83 -14.64 -7.11
N THR A 533 23.39 -15.69 -6.51
CA THR A 533 24.86 -15.79 -6.31
C THR A 533 25.52 -17.00 -6.96
N VAL A 534 24.82 -18.12 -7.11
CA VAL A 534 25.42 -19.39 -7.59
C VAL A 534 24.93 -19.77 -8.99
N ALA A 535 23.66 -19.55 -9.29
CA ALA A 535 23.07 -19.99 -10.56
C ALA A 535 23.61 -19.20 -11.77
N THR A 536 24.33 -19.86 -12.68
CA THR A 536 24.98 -19.20 -13.83
C THR A 536 24.10 -19.14 -15.09
N GLY A 537 23.13 -20.04 -15.24
CA GLY A 537 22.22 -20.12 -16.40
C GLY A 537 20.74 -20.14 -16.05
N ASN A 538 19.87 -19.86 -17.03
CA ASN A 538 18.40 -19.91 -16.86
C ASN A 538 17.87 -21.31 -16.55
N GLY A 539 18.61 -22.36 -16.89
CA GLY A 539 18.27 -23.77 -16.59
C GLY A 539 18.67 -24.21 -15.18
N ASP A 540 19.55 -23.45 -14.51
CA ASP A 540 20.11 -23.77 -13.20
C ASP A 540 19.44 -22.96 -12.08
N ARG A 541 18.38 -22.21 -12.41
CA ARG A 541 17.62 -21.37 -11.46
C ARG A 541 16.37 -22.10 -11.02
N LEU A 542 16.05 -21.95 -9.73
CA LEU A 542 14.89 -22.57 -9.11
C LEU A 542 13.79 -21.54 -8.86
N ALA A 543 12.63 -21.75 -9.48
CA ALA A 543 11.41 -20.99 -9.24
C ALA A 543 10.89 -21.28 -7.84
N ILE A 544 10.50 -20.22 -7.14
CA ILE A 544 9.90 -20.34 -5.81
C ILE A 544 8.44 -20.77 -5.99
N THR A 545 8.18 -22.04 -5.69
CA THR A 545 6.88 -22.70 -5.84
C THR A 545 6.50 -23.40 -4.53
N ASN A 546 5.22 -23.77 -4.39
CA ASN A 546 4.75 -24.56 -3.25
C ASN A 546 5.54 -25.86 -3.08
N GLN A 547 5.84 -26.53 -4.21
CA GLN A 547 6.59 -27.78 -4.21
C GLN A 547 8.04 -27.56 -3.74
N ALA A 548 8.77 -26.60 -4.31
CA ALA A 548 10.15 -26.33 -3.93
C ALA A 548 10.30 -25.96 -2.45
N LEU A 549 9.42 -25.11 -1.92
CA LEU A 549 9.45 -24.74 -0.50
C LEU A 549 9.04 -25.89 0.41
N ARG A 550 8.11 -26.75 -0.02
CA ARG A 550 7.73 -27.96 0.72
C ARG A 550 8.88 -28.95 0.79
N ASP A 551 9.61 -29.12 -0.31
CA ASP A 551 10.72 -30.07 -0.40
C ASP A 551 11.91 -29.65 0.46
N LEU A 552 12.24 -28.34 0.50
CA LEU A 552 13.27 -27.82 1.41
C LEU A 552 12.79 -27.80 2.86
N SER A 553 11.66 -27.16 3.16
CA SER A 553 11.22 -26.95 4.55
C SER A 553 10.74 -28.23 5.25
N GLY A 554 10.30 -29.24 4.48
CA GLY A 554 9.62 -30.42 4.99
C GLY A 554 8.26 -30.13 5.63
N CYS A 555 7.69 -28.94 5.41
CA CYS A 555 6.43 -28.49 6.01
C CYS A 555 5.20 -28.92 5.20
N ASN A 556 4.02 -28.83 5.82
CA ASN A 556 2.75 -29.14 5.16
C ASN A 556 2.48 -28.16 4.01
N GLY A 557 2.09 -28.67 2.83
CA GLY A 557 1.83 -27.87 1.64
C GLY A 557 0.74 -26.80 1.80
N LEU A 558 -0.24 -26.99 2.68
CA LEU A 558 -1.23 -25.96 3.03
C LEU A 558 -0.59 -24.79 3.78
N LEU A 559 0.28 -25.09 4.76
CA LEU A 559 1.00 -24.05 5.50
C LEU A 559 1.96 -23.28 4.58
N VAL A 560 2.63 -23.98 3.67
CA VAL A 560 3.47 -23.37 2.63
C VAL A 560 2.63 -22.49 1.71
N ARG A 561 1.42 -22.92 1.31
CA ARG A 561 0.52 -22.13 0.46
C ARG A 561 0.10 -20.85 1.16
N ASP A 562 -0.31 -20.94 2.42
CA ASP A 562 -0.76 -19.78 3.19
C ASP A 562 0.41 -18.81 3.42
N TRP A 563 1.64 -19.33 3.61
CA TRP A 563 2.86 -18.51 3.66
C TRP A 563 3.18 -17.83 2.32
N ILE A 564 3.05 -18.56 1.20
CA ILE A 564 3.24 -18.00 -0.16
C ILE A 564 2.23 -16.89 -0.43
N GLU A 565 0.96 -17.04 -0.05
CA GLU A 565 -0.04 -15.99 -0.25
C GLU A 565 0.27 -14.74 0.60
N ALA A 566 0.81 -14.92 1.80
CA ALA A 566 1.24 -13.81 2.65
C ALA A 566 2.49 -13.06 2.12
N HIS A 567 3.35 -13.72 1.35
CA HIS A 567 4.59 -13.15 0.78
C HIS A 567 4.57 -13.11 -0.76
N LYS A 568 3.36 -13.03 -1.32
CA LYS A 568 3.10 -13.22 -2.75
C LYS A 568 3.85 -12.23 -3.62
N ASP A 569 3.87 -10.96 -3.25
CA ASP A 569 4.50 -9.91 -4.06
C ASP A 569 6.02 -10.09 -4.15
N GLU A 570 6.68 -10.51 -3.07
CA GLU A 570 8.11 -10.79 -3.07
C GLU A 570 8.45 -12.00 -3.97
N ILE A 571 7.63 -13.05 -3.91
CA ILE A 571 7.78 -14.26 -4.72
C ILE A 571 7.54 -13.96 -6.21
N ILE A 572 6.52 -13.15 -6.53
CA ILE A 572 6.24 -12.68 -7.89
C ILE A 572 7.45 -11.88 -8.39
N SER A 573 7.92 -10.90 -7.61
CA SER A 573 9.06 -10.05 -7.96
C SER A 573 10.33 -10.86 -8.22
N HIS A 574 10.67 -11.78 -7.33
CA HIS A 574 11.84 -12.65 -7.48
C HIS A 574 11.71 -13.55 -8.73
N ASN A 575 10.57 -14.20 -8.94
CA ASN A 575 10.40 -15.09 -10.09
C ASN A 575 10.35 -14.32 -11.42
N ALA A 576 9.79 -13.10 -11.42
CA ALA A 576 9.80 -12.19 -12.56
C ALA A 576 11.23 -11.72 -12.92
N LYS A 577 12.07 -11.41 -11.92
CA LYS A 577 13.50 -11.04 -12.09
C LYS A 577 14.26 -12.04 -12.97
N PHE A 578 13.92 -13.32 -12.88
CA PHE A 578 14.55 -14.40 -13.65
C PHE A 578 13.67 -14.98 -14.78
N GLY A 579 12.54 -14.32 -15.05
CA GLY A 579 11.58 -14.70 -16.08
C GLY A 579 11.00 -16.10 -15.90
N MET A 580 10.80 -16.55 -14.65
CA MET A 580 10.21 -17.83 -14.26
C MET A 580 8.69 -17.75 -14.06
N GLU A 581 8.11 -16.57 -14.28
CA GLU A 581 6.68 -16.29 -14.22
C GLU A 581 5.88 -17.02 -15.32
N ASN A 582 4.63 -17.34 -15.00
CA ASN A 582 3.69 -17.84 -15.99
C ASN A 582 3.14 -16.67 -16.82
N LYS A 583 3.46 -16.62 -18.12
CA LYS A 583 3.03 -15.54 -19.03
C LYS A 583 1.50 -15.40 -19.15
N LYS A 584 0.73 -16.45 -18.84
CA LYS A 584 -0.74 -16.43 -18.92
C LYS A 584 -1.40 -15.97 -17.62
N ASP A 585 -0.72 -16.17 -16.49
CA ASP A 585 -1.17 -15.73 -15.17
C ASP A 585 0.03 -15.36 -14.29
N PRO A 586 0.64 -14.18 -14.53
CA PRO A 586 1.81 -13.74 -13.77
C PRO A 586 1.49 -13.50 -12.29
N SER A 587 0.20 -13.39 -11.93
CA SER A 587 -0.27 -13.07 -10.58
C SER A 587 -0.39 -14.28 -9.66
N ASN A 588 -0.16 -15.49 -10.18
CA ASN A 588 -0.36 -16.73 -9.44
C ASN A 588 0.96 -17.53 -9.31
N PRO A 589 1.66 -17.41 -8.15
CA PRO A 589 2.90 -18.13 -7.90
C PRO A 589 2.81 -19.65 -7.97
N ALA A 590 1.62 -20.22 -7.77
CA ALA A 590 1.40 -21.66 -7.86
C ALA A 590 1.49 -22.19 -9.31
N SER A 591 1.43 -21.30 -10.30
CA SER A 591 1.48 -21.65 -11.72
C SER A 591 2.88 -21.53 -12.34
N TYR A 592 3.88 -21.16 -11.54
CA TYR A 592 5.26 -21.00 -11.99
C TYR A 592 5.96 -22.35 -12.13
N ALA A 593 6.92 -22.42 -13.07
CA ALA A 593 7.63 -23.65 -13.36
C ALA A 593 9.13 -23.38 -13.59
N ASN A 594 9.94 -24.33 -13.14
CA ASN A 594 11.37 -24.33 -13.41
C ASN A 594 11.62 -24.51 -14.92
N LYS A 595 12.67 -23.85 -15.43
CA LYS A 595 13.07 -23.99 -16.84
C LYS A 595 13.96 -25.22 -17.07
N GLY A 596 14.68 -25.68 -16.04
CA GLY A 596 15.53 -26.88 -16.07
C GLY A 596 14.83 -28.14 -15.52
N LYS A 597 15.41 -29.32 -15.81
CA LYS A 597 14.87 -30.63 -15.40
C LYS A 597 15.53 -31.23 -14.15
N ASP A 598 16.65 -30.68 -13.70
CA ASP A 598 17.49 -31.23 -12.61
C ASP A 598 17.18 -30.56 -11.25
N THR A 599 15.90 -30.39 -10.91
CA THR A 599 15.47 -29.64 -9.71
C THR A 599 15.96 -30.26 -8.41
N ASP A 600 16.03 -31.58 -8.33
CA ASP A 600 16.44 -32.30 -7.10
C ASP A 600 17.93 -32.09 -6.79
N LYS A 601 18.77 -31.98 -7.83
CA LYS A 601 20.20 -31.66 -7.65
C LYS A 601 20.38 -30.24 -7.14
N ILE A 602 19.58 -29.30 -7.66
CA ILE A 602 19.60 -27.90 -7.23
C ILE A 602 19.12 -27.79 -5.77
N LEU A 603 18.04 -28.50 -5.40
CA LEU A 603 17.55 -28.54 -4.02
C LEU A 603 18.57 -29.13 -3.05
N LEU A 604 19.30 -30.18 -3.45
CA LEU A 604 20.38 -30.76 -2.64
C LEU A 604 21.53 -29.78 -2.45
N LEU A 605 21.94 -29.08 -3.51
CA LEU A 605 22.98 -28.06 -3.43
C LEU A 605 22.56 -26.90 -2.52
N ILE A 606 21.32 -26.42 -2.66
CA ILE A 606 20.77 -25.36 -1.79
C ILE A 606 20.78 -25.80 -0.32
N ASN A 607 20.41 -27.05 -0.07
CA ASN A 607 20.41 -27.61 1.28
C ASN A 607 21.81 -27.64 1.90
N ASP A 608 22.80 -28.12 1.15
CA ASP A 608 24.15 -28.32 1.66
C ASP A 608 24.90 -26.99 1.82
N GLU A 609 24.73 -26.03 0.90
CA GLU A 609 25.44 -24.76 0.92
C GLU A 609 24.77 -23.68 1.78
N PHE A 610 23.43 -23.70 1.90
CA PHE A 610 22.68 -22.59 2.51
C PHE A 610 21.78 -22.98 3.68
N LEU A 611 21.55 -24.27 3.93
CA LEU A 611 20.69 -24.76 5.02
C LEU A 611 21.38 -25.84 5.88
N SER A 612 22.72 -25.81 5.90
CA SER A 612 23.55 -26.68 6.75
C SER A 612 23.34 -28.19 6.57
N GLY A 613 22.71 -28.62 5.47
CA GLY A 613 22.40 -30.03 5.20
C GLY A 613 21.11 -30.57 5.86
N GLU A 614 20.36 -29.76 6.61
CA GLU A 614 19.29 -30.23 7.52
C GLU A 614 17.91 -30.42 6.86
N ALA A 615 17.70 -29.81 5.69
CA ALA A 615 16.39 -29.54 5.12
C ALA A 615 15.93 -30.63 4.13
N PHE A 616 16.63 -30.75 3.00
CA PHE A 616 16.32 -31.69 1.92
C PHE A 616 17.16 -32.97 2.02
N LYS A 617 16.51 -34.14 1.87
CA LYS A 617 17.21 -35.43 1.80
C LYS A 617 16.75 -36.15 0.55
N ALA A 618 17.67 -36.36 -0.40
CA ALA A 618 17.38 -37.07 -1.63
C ALA A 618 16.84 -38.49 -1.33
N GLY A 619 15.71 -38.86 -1.95
CA GLY A 619 15.14 -40.21 -1.83
C GLY A 619 13.97 -40.38 -0.84
N ARG A 620 13.32 -39.31 -0.38
CA ARG A 620 11.99 -39.41 0.27
C ARG A 620 10.91 -39.67 -0.80
N ASN A 621 10.71 -40.94 -1.13
CA ASN A 621 9.43 -41.41 -1.68
C ASN A 621 8.36 -41.45 -0.59
#